data_AF-A0A3N4IUH7-F1
#
_entry.id   AF-A0A3N4IUH7-F1
#
_cell.length_a   1.000
_cell.length_b   1.000
_cell.length_c   1.000
_cell.angle_alpha   90.00
_cell.angle_beta   90.00
_cell.angle_gamma   90.00
#
_symmetry.space_group_name_H-M   'P 1'
#
loop_
_entity.id
_entity.type
_entity.pdbx_description
1 polymer ?
#
loop_
_entity_poly.entity_id
_entity_poly.type
_entity_poly.pdbx_seq_one_letter_code
_entity_poly.pdbx_strand_id
1 'polypeptide(L)'
;MKWLREHGIILLEIPPYLPDLNPIENLWSLIKDMLSKHYPNLHLMKGPEHVVKKTIEEAITHCWELLDSKVFDTLAGSMVDSVEAIIKADEWYT
;
A
#
# COMPACT_ATOMS: atom_id res chain seq x y z
N MET A 1 -3.08 -14.02 -18.56
CA MET A 1 -2.92 -15.31 -17.84
C MET A 1 -1.86 -16.25 -18.41
N LYS A 2 -1.66 -16.37 -19.74
CA LYS A 2 -0.64 -17.27 -20.31
C LYS A 2 0.77 -17.01 -19.75
N TRP A 3 1.22 -15.75 -19.77
CA TRP A 3 2.50 -15.33 -19.22
C TRP A 3 2.68 -15.71 -17.73
N LEU A 4 1.69 -15.41 -16.87
CA LEU A 4 1.75 -15.74 -15.43
C LEU A 4 1.92 -17.25 -15.21
N ARG A 5 1.17 -18.07 -15.94
CA ARG A 5 1.26 -19.53 -15.86
C ARG A 5 2.59 -20.07 -16.38
N GLU A 6 3.11 -19.49 -17.47
CA GLU A 6 4.43 -19.85 -18.01
C GLU A 6 5.57 -19.56 -17.04
N HIS A 7 5.38 -18.58 -16.14
CA HIS A 7 6.35 -18.23 -15.09
C HIS A 7 6.03 -18.86 -13.72
N GLY A 8 5.04 -19.78 -13.65
CA GLY A 8 4.69 -20.46 -12.40
C GLY A 8 4.06 -19.55 -11.33
N ILE A 9 3.53 -18.39 -11.71
CA ILE A 9 2.91 -17.43 -10.79
C ILE A 9 1.45 -17.84 -10.54
N ILE A 10 1.13 -18.10 -9.26
CA ILE A 10 -0.23 -18.38 -8.80
C ILE A 10 -0.90 -17.06 -8.46
N LEU A 11 -2.10 -16.84 -8.99
CA LEU A 11 -2.89 -15.65 -8.69
C LEU A 11 -3.75 -15.90 -7.45
N LEU A 12 -3.65 -15.02 -6.46
CA LEU A 12 -4.58 -14.96 -5.35
C LEU A 12 -5.86 -14.26 -5.81
N GLU A 13 -7.01 -14.89 -5.57
CA GLU A 13 -8.32 -14.29 -5.84
C GLU A 13 -8.73 -13.45 -4.64
N ILE A 14 -8.89 -12.14 -4.87
CA ILE A 14 -9.38 -11.18 -3.88
C ILE A 14 -10.77 -10.74 -4.34
N PRO A 15 -11.81 -10.85 -3.50
CA PRO A 15 -13.15 -10.41 -3.88
C PRO A 15 -13.19 -8.91 -4.20
N PRO A 16 -14.09 -8.49 -5.11
CA PRO A 16 -14.23 -7.08 -5.46
C PRO A 16 -14.69 -6.26 -4.24
N TYR A 17 -14.25 -4.99 -4.17
CA TYR A 17 -14.62 -4.03 -3.13
C TYR A 17 -14.18 -4.37 -1.69
N LEU A 18 -13.20 -5.27 -1.52
CA LEU A 18 -12.57 -5.57 -0.23
C LEU A 18 -11.13 -5.05 -0.17
N PRO A 19 -10.91 -3.72 -0.06
CA PRO A 19 -9.58 -3.13 0.00
C PRO A 19 -8.78 -3.63 1.23
N ASP A 20 -9.46 -4.03 2.29
CA ASP A 20 -8.85 -4.53 3.54
C ASP A 20 -8.12 -5.88 3.36
N LEU A 21 -8.41 -6.59 2.27
CA LEU A 21 -7.69 -7.79 1.83
C LEU A 21 -6.49 -7.50 0.93
N ASN A 22 -6.20 -6.24 0.63
CA ASN A 22 -5.05 -5.85 -0.15
C ASN A 22 -4.01 -5.14 0.74
N PRO A 23 -2.94 -5.84 1.18
CA PRO A 23 -1.94 -5.27 2.10
C PRO A 23 -1.27 -3.98 1.62
N ILE A 24 -1.30 -3.71 0.32
CA ILE A 24 -0.74 -2.48 -0.24
C ILE A 24 -1.50 -1.24 0.23
N GLU A 25 -2.78 -1.34 0.58
CA GLU A 25 -3.57 -0.21 1.10
C GLU A 25 -3.03 0.22 2.47
N ASN A 26 -2.73 -0.76 3.34
CA ASN A 26 -2.08 -0.51 4.63
C ASN A 26 -0.68 0.10 4.44
N LEU A 27 0.08 -0.40 3.47
CA LEU A 27 1.39 0.16 3.13
C LEU A 27 1.29 1.62 2.66
N TRP A 28 0.30 1.94 1.82
CA TRP A 28 0.06 3.33 1.39
C TRP A 28 -0.36 4.24 2.55
N SER A 29 -1.11 3.72 3.52
CA SER A 29 -1.44 4.46 4.74
C SER A 29 -0.17 4.83 5.51
N LEU A 30 0.75 3.88 5.69
CA LEU A 30 2.05 4.11 6.34
C LEU A 30 2.90 5.14 5.59
N ILE A 31 2.98 5.04 4.26
CA ILE A 31 3.75 6.00 3.44
C ILE A 31 3.16 7.41 3.57
N LYS A 32 1.83 7.55 3.55
CA LYS A 32 1.16 8.86 3.71
C LYS A 32 1.43 9.46 5.10
N ASP A 33 1.41 8.64 6.15
CA ASP A 33 1.77 9.07 7.50
C ASP A 33 3.22 9.56 7.56
N MET A 34 4.17 8.83 6.97
CA MET A 34 5.56 9.24 6.86
C MET A 34 5.74 10.53 6.05
N LEU A 35 5.04 10.67 4.91
CA LEU A 35 5.04 11.89 4.12
C LEU A 35 4.53 13.09 4.92
N SER A 36 3.47 12.92 5.72
CA SER A 36 2.93 13.99 6.56
C SER A 36 3.93 14.47 7.62
N LYS A 37 4.78 13.57 8.12
CA LYS A 37 5.81 13.84 9.14
C LYS A 37 7.08 14.46 8.54
N HIS A 38 7.60 13.88 7.45
CA HIS A 38 8.86 14.30 6.84
C HIS A 38 8.70 15.46 5.84
N TYR A 39 7.53 15.58 5.21
CA TYR A 39 7.23 16.57 4.19
C TYR A 39 5.86 17.25 4.42
N PRO A 40 5.65 17.90 5.59
CA PRO A 40 4.34 18.42 5.98
C PRO A 40 3.74 19.42 4.99
N ASN A 41 4.59 20.14 4.25
CA ASN A 41 4.17 21.16 3.28
C ASN A 41 4.15 20.66 1.82
N LEU A 42 4.40 19.38 1.55
CA LEU A 42 4.45 18.85 0.19
C LEU A 42 3.15 19.10 -0.58
N HIS A 43 2.01 18.94 0.10
CA HIS A 43 0.68 19.18 -0.47
C HIS A 43 0.41 20.64 -0.85
N LEU A 44 1.22 21.58 -0.34
CA LEU A 44 1.13 23.01 -0.65
C LEU A 44 2.07 23.42 -1.78
N MET A 45 2.92 22.52 -2.27
CA MET A 45 3.92 22.82 -3.28
C MET A 45 3.24 23.31 -4.57
N LYS A 46 3.76 24.42 -5.10
CA LYS A 46 3.33 25.00 -6.37
C LYS A 46 4.54 25.18 -7.28
N GLY A 47 4.34 24.99 -8.57
CA GLY A 47 5.38 25.12 -9.58
C GLY A 47 4.97 24.46 -10.88
N PRO A 48 5.89 24.38 -11.86
CA PRO A 48 5.66 23.61 -13.07
C PRO A 48 5.35 22.15 -12.71
N GLU A 49 4.41 21.54 -13.43
CA GLU A 49 3.92 20.17 -13.17
C GLU A 49 5.07 19.16 -13.02
N HIS A 50 6.04 19.19 -13.94
CA HIS A 50 7.18 18.27 -13.91
C HIS A 50 8.05 18.41 -12.65
N VAL A 51 8.15 19.61 -12.08
CA VAL A 51 8.90 19.86 -10.84
C VAL A 51 8.13 19.30 -9.66
N VAL A 52 6.83 19.63 -9.55
CA VAL A 52 5.97 19.14 -8.45
C VAL A 52 5.90 17.62 -8.46
N LYS A 53 5.68 17.02 -9.64
CA LYS A 53 5.66 15.56 -9.81
C LYS A 53 6.96 14.92 -9.36
N LYS A 54 8.11 15.43 -9.83
CA LYS A 54 9.43 14.90 -9.47
C LYS A 54 9.66 14.97 -7.96
N THR A 55 9.31 16.09 -7.32
CA THR A 55 9.46 16.22 -5.87
C THR A 55 8.56 15.27 -5.09
N ILE A 56 7.34 15.03 -5.56
CA ILE A 56 6.45 14.02 -4.95
C ILE A 56 7.03 12.61 -5.11
N GLU A 57 7.54 12.26 -6.30
CA GLU A 57 8.19 10.97 -6.56
C GLU A 57 9.40 10.75 -5.65
N GLU A 58 10.27 11.76 -5.51
CA GLU A 58 11.43 11.72 -4.62
C GLU A 58 11.03 11.58 -3.15
N ALA A 59 10.00 12.31 -2.69
CA ALA A 59 9.50 12.22 -1.33
C ALA A 59 8.90 10.83 -1.00
N ILE A 60 8.09 10.28 -1.93
CA ILE A 60 7.54 8.92 -1.79
C ILE A 60 8.68 7.88 -1.76
N THR A 61 9.67 8.03 -2.64
CA THR A 61 10.82 7.12 -2.72
C THR A 61 11.63 7.14 -1.43
N HIS A 62 11.91 8.34 -0.91
CA HIS A 62 12.60 8.48 0.38
C HIS A 62 11.80 7.84 1.53
N CYS A 63 10.49 8.09 1.62
CA CYS A 63 9.66 7.45 2.64
C CYS A 63 9.61 5.91 2.50
N TRP A 64 9.63 5.39 1.27
CA TRP A 64 9.72 3.96 1.00
C TRP A 64 11.04 3.36 1.50
N GLU A 65 12.17 4.03 1.24
CA GLU A 65 13.51 3.59 1.65
C GLU A 65 13.70 3.60 3.18
N LEU A 66 12.92 4.39 3.91
CA LEU A 66 12.94 4.41 5.37
C LEU A 66 12.15 3.27 6.03
N LEU A 67 11.33 2.53 5.27
CA LEU A 67 10.55 1.43 5.83
C LEU A 67 11.48 0.28 6.25
N ASP A 68 11.35 -0.16 7.50
CA ASP A 68 11.98 -1.40 7.96
C ASP A 68 11.37 -2.57 7.19
N SER A 69 12.20 -3.51 6.72
CA SER A 69 11.73 -4.69 6.00
C SER A 69 10.71 -5.52 6.80
N LYS A 70 10.76 -5.46 8.14
CA LYS A 70 9.80 -6.11 9.04
C LYS A 70 8.37 -5.61 8.87
N VAL A 71 8.17 -4.42 8.31
CA VAL A 71 6.84 -3.90 7.95
C VAL A 71 6.17 -4.85 6.96
N PHE A 72 6.91 -5.36 5.96
CA PHE A 72 6.36 -6.27 4.96
C PHE A 72 5.98 -7.62 5.56
N ASP A 73 6.79 -8.15 6.48
CA ASP A 73 6.48 -9.39 7.19
C ASP A 73 5.21 -9.24 8.05
N THR A 74 5.06 -8.09 8.71
CA THR A 74 3.90 -7.76 9.53
C THR A 74 2.63 -7.64 8.69
N LEU A 75 2.71 -6.95 7.55
CA LEU A 75 1.60 -6.79 6.60
C LEU A 75 1.18 -8.12 5.96
N ALA A 76 2.16 -8.98 5.64
CA ALA A 76 1.87 -10.31 5.14
C ALA A 76 1.21 -11.18 6.22
N GLY A 77 1.67 -11.09 7.47
CA GLY A 77 1.08 -11.79 8.61
C GLY A 77 -0.35 -11.35 8.92
N SER A 78 -0.65 -10.05 8.84
CA SER A 78 -1.98 -9.52 9.16
C SER A 78 -3.07 -9.94 8.18
N MET A 79 -2.72 -10.48 7.01
CA MET A 79 -3.72 -10.98 6.05
C MET A 79 -4.61 -12.08 6.63
N VAL A 80 -4.07 -12.93 7.52
CA VAL A 80 -4.86 -13.95 8.19
C VAL A 80 -5.93 -13.31 9.06
N ASP A 81 -5.54 -12.31 9.85
CA ASP A 81 -6.46 -11.56 10.72
C ASP A 81 -7.50 -10.78 9.90
N SER A 82 -7.11 -10.15 8.79
CA SER A 82 -8.03 -9.45 7.88
C SER A 82 -9.10 -10.39 7.30
N VAL A 83 -8.70 -11.59 6.86
CA VAL A 83 -9.63 -12.59 6.34
C VAL A 83 -10.60 -13.05 7.44
N GLU A 84 -10.10 -13.32 8.65
CA GLU A 84 -10.95 -13.69 9.78
C GLU A 84 -11.94 -12.59 10.15
N ALA A 85 -11.51 -11.32 10.13
CA ALA A 85 -12.36 -10.18 10.45
C ALA A 85 -13.52 -10.05 9.47
N ILE A 86 -13.26 -10.21 8.17
CA ILE A 86 -14.29 -10.16 7.12
C ILE A 86 -15.29 -11.33 7.24
N ILE A 87 -14.80 -12.54 7.54
CA ILE A 87 -15.68 -13.71 7.78
C ILE A 87 -16.58 -13.44 9.00
N LYS A 88 -16.04 -12.88 10.09
CA LYS A 88 -16.81 -12.53 11.29
C LYS A 88 -17.82 -11.41 11.04
N ALA A 89 -17.50 -10.49 10.13
CA ALA A 89 -18.37 -9.39 9.76
C ALA A 89 -19.47 -9.78 8.75
N ASP A 90 -19.62 -11.06 8.38
CA ASP A 90 -20.57 -11.52 7.36
C ASP A 90 -20.41 -10.74 6.04
N GLU A 91 -19.16 -10.53 5.61
CA GLU A 91 -18.79 -9.78 4.41
C GLU A 91 -19.08 -8.26 4.46
N TRP A 92 -19.44 -7.70 5.62
CA TRP A 92 -19.53 -6.25 5.82
C TRP A 92 -18.15 -5.62 6.11
N TYR A 93 -18.01 -4.32 5.78
CA TYR A 93 -16.78 -3.55 5.99
C TYR A 93 -16.31 -3.59 7.45
N THR A 94 -15.00 -3.78 7.65
CA THR A 94 -14.31 -3.65 8.95
C THR A 94 -13.48 -2.40 9.02
#